data_AF-A0A845SZQ9-F1
#
_entry.id   AF-A0A845SZQ9-F1
#
_cell.length_a   1.000
_cell.length_b   1.000
_cell.length_c   1.000
_cell.angle_alpha   90.00
_cell.angle_beta   90.00
_cell.angle_gamma   90.00
#
_symmetry.space_group_name_H-M   'P 1'
#
loop_
_entity.id
_entity.type
_entity.pdbx_description
1 polymer ?
#
loop_
_entity_poly.entity_id
_entity_poly.type
_entity_poly.pdbx_seq_one_letter_code
_entity_poly.pdbx_strand_id
1 'polypeptide(L)'
;MNAKLMTPIFYNGMFNQDGRRMRAVFEQEVSNGTDTYRLWRGTGKPDQEYPRAQNDSYLLYVEQTGYLIPLGMTEYTLVDHCGFEAMVRKIYGNKENRSAHFGELRKLGQNADEQLDKTLAYEREEILRLGISPVFQADYIKALLNQHISTYQTAKENGGESFPDFIGALMLNDLEHCVELAAIYKEKNRRKRLEEQVKREAEEQVYCEAQNRMAEQAVADALHILRTGGVLKNNEVCFYQSRYNTNTYSMINYLMRQFKVDVPLRTQGWINKKLASITIEDGKCEHLTFMSAKGCRCSQKVFQHLNALIGAVQKA
;
A
#
# COMPACT_ATOMS: atom_id res chain seq x y z
N MET A 1 -10.85 -40.24 -4.27
CA MET A 1 -9.65 -39.83 -3.50
C MET A 1 -10.07 -39.58 -2.06
N ASN A 2 -9.33 -40.10 -1.08
CA ASN A 2 -9.69 -40.00 0.32
C ASN A 2 -9.08 -38.71 0.92
N ALA A 3 -9.94 -37.75 1.29
CA ALA A 3 -9.49 -36.47 1.84
C ALA A 3 -9.22 -36.60 3.35
N LYS A 4 -8.15 -35.98 3.83
CA LYS A 4 -7.80 -35.90 5.26
C LYS A 4 -7.87 -34.46 5.75
N LEU A 5 -8.18 -34.30 7.03
CA LEU A 5 -8.00 -33.02 7.70
C LEU A 5 -6.53 -32.86 8.07
N MET A 6 -5.89 -31.79 7.63
CA MET A 6 -4.49 -31.44 7.87
C MET A 6 -4.36 -30.00 8.37
N THR A 7 -3.29 -29.65 9.06
CA THR A 7 -3.06 -28.27 9.54
C THR A 7 -2.13 -27.54 8.57
N PRO A 8 -2.56 -26.52 7.82
CA PRO A 8 -1.62 -25.68 7.08
C PRO A 8 -0.84 -24.78 8.03
N ILE A 9 0.44 -24.52 7.72
CA ILE A 9 1.27 -23.60 8.52
C ILE A 9 0.73 -22.16 8.49
N PHE A 10 0.09 -21.78 7.38
CA PHE A 10 -0.59 -20.50 7.23
C PHE A 10 -2.09 -20.71 7.01
N TYR A 11 -2.90 -19.84 7.62
CA TYR A 11 -4.33 -19.77 7.41
C TYR A 11 -4.72 -18.31 7.18
N ASN A 12 -5.41 -18.02 6.07
CA ASN A 12 -5.74 -16.65 5.63
C ASN A 12 -4.52 -15.70 5.58
N GLY A 13 -3.37 -16.19 5.11
CA GLY A 13 -2.14 -15.41 4.98
C GLY A 13 -1.39 -15.14 6.29
N MET A 14 -1.84 -15.69 7.42
CA MET A 14 -1.23 -15.51 8.74
C MET A 14 -0.75 -16.85 9.28
N PHE A 15 0.25 -16.84 10.17
CA PHE A 15 0.68 -18.04 10.88
C PHE A 15 -0.51 -18.67 11.63
N ASN A 16 -0.74 -19.96 11.42
CA ASN A 16 -1.90 -20.69 11.91
C ASN A 16 -1.73 -21.13 13.37
N GLN A 17 -1.71 -20.15 14.27
CA GLN A 17 -1.53 -20.37 15.71
C GLN A 17 -2.70 -21.17 16.33
N ASP A 18 -3.91 -21.00 15.79
CA ASP A 18 -5.13 -21.67 16.26
C ASP A 18 -5.19 -23.16 15.85
N GLY A 19 -4.26 -23.65 15.04
CA GLY A 19 -4.27 -25.03 14.54
C GLY A 19 -5.47 -25.35 13.65
N ARG A 20 -6.00 -24.35 12.93
CA ARG A 20 -7.15 -24.52 12.01
C ARG A 20 -6.81 -25.59 10.98
N ARG A 21 -7.80 -26.42 10.64
CA ARG A 21 -7.61 -27.55 9.71
C ARG A 21 -8.19 -27.23 8.35
N MET A 22 -7.57 -27.77 7.31
CA MET A 22 -8.13 -27.81 5.96
C MET A 22 -8.27 -29.26 5.49
N ARG A 23 -9.20 -29.51 4.57
CA ARG A 23 -9.29 -30.79 3.88
C ARG A 23 -8.27 -30.81 2.75
N ALA A 24 -7.43 -31.85 2.72
CA ALA A 24 -6.40 -32.04 1.72
C ALA A 24 -6.44 -33.48 1.18
N VAL A 25 -6.01 -33.65 -0.06
CA VAL A 25 -5.85 -34.95 -0.73
C VAL A 25 -4.37 -35.17 -1.00
N PHE A 26 -3.90 -36.38 -0.72
CA PHE A 26 -2.57 -36.81 -1.07
C PHE A 26 -2.46 -36.92 -2.59
N GLU A 27 -1.45 -36.28 -3.15
CA GLU A 27 -1.20 -36.27 -4.60
C GLU A 27 -0.18 -37.33 -4.97
N GLN A 28 1.04 -37.20 -4.44
CA GLN A 28 2.16 -38.11 -4.72
C GLN A 28 3.27 -37.94 -3.68
N GLU A 29 4.25 -38.85 -3.74
CA GLU A 29 5.49 -38.76 -2.99
C GLU A 29 6.66 -38.63 -3.97
N VAL A 30 7.57 -37.70 -3.69
CA VAL A 30 8.75 -37.44 -4.52
C VAL A 30 10.02 -37.60 -3.69
N SER A 31 11.05 -38.20 -4.27
CA SER A 31 12.29 -38.50 -3.56
C SER A 31 13.50 -38.40 -4.48
N ASN A 32 14.60 -37.88 -3.95
CA ASN A 32 15.93 -37.92 -4.58
C ASN A 32 16.83 -39.01 -3.97
N GLY A 33 16.28 -39.90 -3.14
CA GLY A 33 16.99 -40.95 -2.42
C GLY A 33 17.58 -40.52 -1.07
N THR A 34 17.68 -39.21 -0.80
CA THR A 34 18.11 -38.66 0.51
C THR A 34 16.96 -37.98 1.22
N ASP A 35 16.21 -37.15 0.50
CA ASP A 35 15.08 -36.37 0.96
C ASP A 35 13.81 -36.91 0.27
N THR A 36 12.72 -37.00 1.05
CA THR A 36 11.43 -37.49 0.55
C THR A 36 10.34 -36.52 0.99
N TYR A 37 9.52 -36.09 0.05
CA TYR A 37 8.45 -35.12 0.27
C TYR A 37 7.09 -35.69 -0.13
N ARG A 38 6.13 -35.63 0.79
CA ARG A 38 4.75 -36.01 0.55
C ARG A 38 3.97 -34.79 0.11
N LEU A 39 3.47 -34.82 -1.12
CA LEU A 39 2.75 -33.72 -1.74
C LEU A 39 1.25 -33.88 -1.54
N TRP A 40 0.63 -32.77 -1.17
CA TRP A 40 -0.78 -32.65 -0.91
C TRP A 40 -1.35 -31.47 -1.69
N ARG A 41 -2.65 -31.50 -1.93
CA ARG A 41 -3.41 -30.35 -2.44
C ARG A 41 -4.70 -30.15 -1.68
N GLY A 42 -5.23 -28.93 -1.71
CA GLY A 42 -6.53 -28.62 -1.12
C GLY A 42 -7.68 -29.38 -1.79
N THR A 43 -8.80 -29.51 -1.07
CA THR A 43 -10.08 -29.94 -1.65
C THR A 43 -11.03 -28.76 -1.82
N GLY A 44 -11.84 -28.77 -2.88
CA GLY A 44 -12.89 -27.79 -3.10
C GLY A 44 -12.65 -27.00 -4.38
N LYS A 45 -12.95 -25.70 -4.33
CA LYS A 45 -12.76 -24.79 -5.47
C LYS A 45 -11.27 -24.78 -5.85
N PRO A 46 -10.93 -24.89 -7.15
CA PRO A 46 -9.59 -24.64 -7.65
C PRO A 46 -9.02 -23.32 -7.14
N ASP A 47 -7.72 -23.30 -6.87
CA ASP A 47 -6.98 -22.09 -6.48
C ASP A 47 -6.76 -21.18 -7.69
N GLN A 48 -6.59 -21.77 -8.89
CA GLN A 48 -6.44 -21.05 -10.15
C GLN A 48 -7.78 -20.85 -10.85
N GLU A 49 -8.07 -19.61 -11.24
CA GLU A 49 -9.30 -19.28 -11.98
C GLU A 49 -9.23 -19.72 -13.45
N TYR A 50 -8.03 -19.65 -14.05
CA TYR A 50 -7.79 -19.98 -15.46
C TYR A 50 -6.65 -21.00 -15.59
N PRO A 51 -6.89 -22.28 -15.28
CA PRO A 51 -5.87 -23.32 -15.34
C PRO A 51 -5.42 -23.56 -16.79
N ARG A 52 -4.11 -23.71 -17.02
CA ARG A 52 -3.54 -23.98 -18.34
C ARG A 52 -3.59 -25.47 -18.73
N ALA A 53 -3.67 -26.33 -17.72
CA ALA A 53 -3.69 -27.78 -17.84
C ALA A 53 -4.46 -28.39 -16.66
N GLN A 54 -4.76 -29.69 -16.74
CA GLN A 54 -5.48 -30.40 -15.69
C GLN A 54 -4.76 -30.34 -14.33
N ASN A 55 -3.43 -30.38 -14.33
CA ASN A 55 -2.57 -30.31 -13.15
C ASN A 55 -2.22 -28.88 -12.71
N ASP A 56 -2.91 -27.86 -13.26
CA ASP A 56 -2.68 -26.44 -12.99
C ASP A 56 -3.82 -25.79 -12.19
N SER A 57 -4.61 -26.59 -11.48
CA SER A 57 -5.83 -26.11 -10.80
C SER A 57 -5.64 -25.86 -9.31
N TYR A 58 -4.74 -26.59 -8.65
CA TYR A 58 -4.60 -26.59 -7.20
C TYR A 58 -3.15 -26.37 -6.79
N LEU A 59 -2.95 -25.57 -5.74
CA LEU A 59 -1.64 -25.37 -5.14
C LEU A 59 -1.19 -26.61 -4.38
N LEU A 60 0.11 -26.88 -4.48
CA LEU A 60 0.78 -27.97 -3.79
C LEU A 60 1.25 -27.55 -2.41
N TYR A 61 1.24 -28.54 -1.51
CA TYR A 61 1.73 -28.44 -0.15
C TYR A 61 2.68 -29.61 0.13
N VAL A 62 3.71 -29.35 0.93
CA VAL A 62 4.58 -30.38 1.51
C VAL A 62 4.15 -30.64 2.94
N GLU A 63 4.00 -31.90 3.32
CA GLU A 63 3.79 -32.29 4.71
C GLU A 63 5.11 -32.31 5.48
N GLN A 64 5.20 -31.53 6.56
CA GLN A 64 6.35 -31.49 7.46
C GLN A 64 5.89 -31.32 8.91
N THR A 65 6.36 -32.19 9.82
CA THR A 65 6.09 -32.12 11.27
C THR A 65 4.59 -31.90 11.59
N GLY A 66 3.69 -32.54 10.84
CA GLY A 66 2.24 -32.42 11.02
C GLY A 66 1.57 -31.18 10.41
N TYR A 67 2.36 -30.29 9.80
CA TYR A 67 1.90 -29.12 9.06
C TYR A 67 1.94 -29.34 7.53
N LEU A 68 1.10 -28.61 6.81
CA LEU A 68 1.19 -28.42 5.37
C LEU A 68 1.88 -27.08 5.06
N ILE A 69 3.05 -27.15 4.45
CA ILE A 69 3.82 -26.01 3.95
C ILE A 69 3.36 -25.73 2.51
N PRO A 70 2.80 -24.55 2.19
CA PRO A 70 2.46 -24.23 0.81
C PRO A 70 3.72 -24.04 -0.03
N LEU A 71 3.77 -24.66 -1.21
CA LEU A 71 4.82 -24.41 -2.20
C LEU A 71 4.55 -23.17 -3.06
N GLY A 72 3.33 -22.61 -2.99
CA GLY A 72 2.94 -21.44 -3.78
C GLY A 72 2.83 -21.72 -5.28
N MET A 73 2.80 -22.99 -5.69
CA MET A 73 2.76 -23.40 -7.08
C MET A 73 1.90 -24.66 -7.29
N THR A 74 1.42 -24.85 -8.51
CA THR A 74 0.69 -26.05 -8.94
C THR A 74 1.67 -27.15 -9.37
N GLU A 75 1.18 -28.36 -9.62
CA GLU A 75 2.02 -29.43 -10.20
C GLU A 75 2.52 -29.06 -11.60
N TYR A 76 1.69 -28.40 -12.41
CA TYR A 76 2.12 -27.87 -13.70
C TYR A 76 3.35 -26.96 -13.57
N THR A 77 3.29 -25.99 -12.66
CA THR A 77 4.41 -25.07 -12.40
C THR A 77 5.62 -25.78 -11.79
N LEU A 78 5.42 -26.76 -10.91
CA LEU A 78 6.51 -27.55 -10.34
C LEU A 78 7.30 -28.28 -11.44
N VAL A 79 6.59 -28.99 -12.34
CA VAL A 79 7.18 -29.70 -13.48
C VAL A 79 7.95 -28.75 -14.39
N ASP A 80 7.34 -27.60 -14.73
CA ASP A 80 7.97 -26.60 -15.59
C ASP A 80 9.25 -26.02 -14.97
N HIS A 81 9.19 -25.60 -13.71
CA HIS A 81 10.32 -24.96 -13.04
C HIS A 81 11.49 -25.93 -12.79
N CYS A 82 11.23 -27.11 -12.23
CA CYS A 82 12.31 -28.07 -11.96
C CYS A 82 12.87 -28.63 -13.27
N GLY A 83 12.02 -28.84 -14.29
CA GLY A 83 12.41 -29.24 -15.63
C GLY A 83 13.30 -28.20 -16.30
N PHE A 84 12.96 -26.91 -16.19
CA PHE A 84 13.78 -25.82 -16.72
C PHE A 84 15.15 -25.75 -16.06
N GLU A 85 15.22 -25.75 -14.73
CA GLU A 85 16.51 -25.70 -14.03
C GLU A 85 17.40 -26.91 -14.39
N ALA A 86 16.82 -28.11 -14.47
CA ALA A 86 17.54 -29.32 -14.87
C ALA A 86 18.00 -29.26 -16.34
N MET A 87 17.13 -28.81 -17.24
CA MET A 87 17.42 -28.64 -18.67
C MET A 87 18.56 -27.64 -18.88
N VAL A 88 18.50 -26.47 -18.23
CA VAL A 88 19.54 -25.44 -18.36
C VAL A 88 20.90 -25.98 -17.94
N ARG A 89 20.97 -26.69 -16.81
CA ARG A 89 22.22 -27.31 -16.35
C ARG A 89 22.71 -28.38 -17.32
N LYS A 90 21.80 -29.20 -17.86
CA LYS A 90 22.14 -30.29 -18.79
C LYS A 90 22.68 -29.78 -20.13
N ILE A 91 22.02 -28.79 -20.73
CA ILE A 91 22.30 -28.36 -22.10
C ILE A 91 23.32 -27.22 -22.13
N TYR A 92 23.18 -26.25 -21.24
CA TYR A 92 23.96 -25.01 -21.26
C TYR A 92 24.95 -24.90 -20.09
N GLY A 93 24.83 -25.76 -19.08
CA GLY A 93 25.60 -25.67 -17.83
C GLY A 93 25.01 -24.65 -16.84
N ASN A 94 24.64 -23.45 -17.31
CA ASN A 94 24.03 -22.39 -16.50
C ASN A 94 23.17 -21.42 -17.34
N LYS A 95 22.49 -20.49 -16.66
CA LYS A 95 21.55 -19.55 -17.30
C LYS A 95 22.27 -18.51 -18.15
N GLU A 96 23.50 -18.14 -17.78
CA GLU A 96 24.33 -17.18 -18.51
C GLU A 96 24.69 -17.73 -19.90
N ASN A 97 25.11 -18.99 -19.95
CA ASN A 97 25.44 -19.70 -21.20
C ASN A 97 24.20 -19.88 -22.08
N ARG A 98 23.03 -20.18 -21.50
CA ARG A 98 21.76 -20.20 -22.24
C ARG A 98 21.48 -18.83 -22.85
N SER A 99 21.61 -17.76 -22.06
CA SER A 99 21.40 -16.39 -22.55
C SER A 99 22.36 -16.03 -23.69
N ALA A 100 23.64 -16.40 -23.57
CA ALA A 100 24.63 -16.19 -24.63
C ALA A 100 24.27 -16.96 -25.92
N HIS A 101 23.87 -18.22 -25.79
CA HIS A 101 23.43 -19.05 -26.92
C HIS A 101 22.25 -18.41 -27.68
N PHE A 102 21.20 -18.00 -26.96
CA PHE A 102 20.06 -17.31 -27.58
C PHE A 102 20.44 -15.92 -28.12
N GLY A 103 21.45 -15.26 -27.55
CA GLY A 103 22.03 -14.05 -28.08
C GLY A 103 22.67 -14.25 -29.45
N GLU A 104 23.40 -15.34 -29.66
CA GLU A 104 23.99 -15.70 -30.96
C GLU A 104 22.93 -16.16 -31.97
N LEU A 105 21.91 -16.92 -31.54
CA LEU A 105 20.82 -17.35 -32.43
C LEU A 105 20.10 -16.16 -33.08
N ARG A 106 19.85 -15.09 -32.32
CA ARG A 106 19.20 -13.87 -32.82
C ARG A 106 20.03 -13.10 -33.85
N LYS A 107 21.34 -13.38 -33.95
CA LYS A 107 22.23 -12.75 -34.94
C LYS A 107 22.25 -13.48 -36.28
N LEU A 108 21.63 -14.67 -36.40
CA LEU A 108 21.71 -15.55 -37.58
C LEU A 108 20.94 -15.07 -38.84
N GLY A 109 20.43 -13.84 -38.87
CA GLY A 109 19.80 -13.28 -40.07
C GLY A 109 18.59 -14.09 -40.56
N GLN A 110 18.55 -14.45 -41.85
CA GLN A 110 17.35 -14.99 -42.53
C GLN A 110 16.84 -16.35 -42.01
N ASN A 111 17.53 -17.03 -41.09
CA ASN A 111 17.10 -18.31 -40.50
C ASN A 111 16.95 -18.26 -38.96
N ALA A 112 17.04 -17.08 -38.35
CA ALA A 112 17.03 -16.94 -36.89
C ALA A 112 15.73 -17.46 -36.27
N ASP A 113 14.58 -17.17 -36.87
CA ASP A 113 13.26 -17.52 -36.33
C ASP A 113 13.01 -19.05 -36.36
N GLU A 114 13.33 -19.73 -37.47
CA GLU A 114 13.16 -21.18 -37.57
C GLU A 114 14.08 -21.93 -36.57
N GLN A 115 15.31 -21.48 -36.41
CA GLN A 115 16.25 -22.07 -35.45
C GLN A 115 15.83 -21.78 -34.01
N LEU A 116 15.29 -20.59 -33.75
CA LEU A 116 14.73 -20.23 -32.46
C LEU A 116 13.56 -21.15 -32.10
N ASP A 117 12.62 -21.35 -33.02
CA ASP A 117 11.45 -22.20 -32.82
C ASP A 117 11.84 -23.66 -32.57
N LYS A 118 12.79 -24.21 -33.35
CA LYS A 118 13.33 -25.56 -33.13
C LYS A 118 14.01 -25.69 -31.77
N THR A 119 14.78 -24.69 -31.38
CA THR A 119 15.48 -24.68 -30.08
C THR A 119 14.49 -24.63 -28.93
N LEU A 120 13.47 -23.77 -29.01
CA LEU A 120 12.42 -23.65 -28.00
C LEU A 120 11.56 -24.91 -27.90
N ALA A 121 11.25 -25.56 -29.04
CA ALA A 121 10.53 -26.82 -29.05
C ALA A 121 11.33 -27.92 -28.34
N TYR A 122 12.62 -28.05 -28.65
CA TYR A 122 13.51 -29.00 -27.99
C TYR A 122 13.66 -28.72 -26.49
N GLU A 123 13.86 -27.45 -26.10
CA GLU A 123 13.89 -27.07 -24.69
C GLU A 123 12.59 -27.48 -23.98
N ARG A 124 11.44 -27.24 -24.60
CA ARG A 124 10.14 -27.58 -24.01
C ARG A 124 9.95 -29.08 -23.81
N GLU A 125 10.37 -29.90 -24.77
CA GLU A 125 10.35 -31.36 -24.64
C GLU A 125 11.26 -31.83 -23.49
N GLU A 126 12.47 -31.28 -23.39
CA GLU A 126 13.41 -31.61 -22.32
C GLU A 126 12.93 -31.14 -20.94
N ILE A 127 12.32 -29.95 -20.86
CA ILE A 127 11.70 -29.43 -19.62
C ILE A 127 10.65 -30.41 -19.13
N LEU A 128 9.71 -30.84 -19.97
CA LEU A 128 8.67 -31.78 -19.56
C LEU A 128 9.25 -33.13 -19.16
N ARG A 129 10.20 -33.66 -19.94
CA ARG A 129 10.84 -34.95 -19.67
C ARG A 129 11.59 -34.96 -18.33
N LEU A 130 12.34 -33.90 -18.04
CA LEU A 130 13.10 -33.77 -16.78
C LEU A 130 12.17 -33.39 -15.61
N GLY A 131 11.17 -32.55 -15.86
CA GLY A 131 10.28 -32.01 -14.84
C GLY A 131 9.35 -33.04 -14.19
N ILE A 132 9.01 -34.11 -14.91
CA ILE A 132 8.20 -35.22 -14.37
C ILE A 132 9.05 -36.13 -13.45
N SER A 133 10.37 -36.01 -13.45
CA SER A 133 11.25 -36.83 -12.60
C SER A 133 11.07 -36.50 -11.11
N PRO A 134 10.73 -37.48 -10.27
CA PRO A 134 10.61 -37.28 -8.82
C PRO A 134 11.91 -36.77 -8.17
N VAL A 135 13.06 -37.14 -8.74
CA VAL A 135 14.39 -36.71 -8.25
C VAL A 135 14.55 -35.20 -8.43
N PHE A 136 14.28 -34.68 -9.63
CA PHE A 136 14.41 -33.23 -9.89
C PHE A 136 13.36 -32.42 -9.14
N GLN A 137 12.15 -32.95 -8.96
CA GLN A 137 11.12 -32.32 -8.13
C GLN A 137 11.54 -32.24 -6.65
N ALA A 138 12.08 -33.33 -6.09
CA ALA A 138 12.55 -33.36 -4.71
C ALA A 138 13.75 -32.41 -4.49
N ASP A 139 14.71 -32.37 -5.41
CA ASP A 139 15.84 -31.43 -5.34
C ASP A 139 15.38 -29.97 -5.40
N TYR A 140 14.40 -29.68 -6.25
CA TYR A 140 13.82 -28.33 -6.38
C TYR A 140 13.09 -27.92 -5.10
N ILE A 141 12.25 -28.78 -4.54
CA ILE A 141 11.55 -28.53 -3.26
C ILE A 141 12.57 -28.32 -2.13
N LYS A 142 13.62 -29.14 -2.07
CA LYS A 142 14.70 -28.97 -1.09
C LYS A 142 15.34 -27.59 -1.19
N ALA A 143 15.66 -27.14 -2.41
CA ALA A 143 16.24 -25.82 -2.63
C ALA A 143 15.32 -24.70 -2.13
N LEU A 144 14.00 -24.79 -2.37
CA LEU A 144 13.03 -23.83 -1.84
C LEU A 144 13.00 -23.82 -0.30
N LEU A 145 12.93 -24.99 0.33
CA LEU A 145 12.90 -25.10 1.79
C LEU A 145 14.20 -24.58 2.43
N ASN A 146 15.35 -24.82 1.79
CA ASN A 146 16.63 -24.27 2.23
C ASN A 146 16.68 -22.74 2.19
N GLN A 147 16.01 -22.11 1.21
CA GLN A 147 15.88 -20.65 1.18
C GLN A 147 15.07 -20.13 2.37
N HIS A 148 13.98 -20.82 2.73
CA HIS A 148 13.21 -20.47 3.93
C HIS A 148 14.05 -20.62 5.21
N ILE A 149 14.81 -21.71 5.33
CA ILE A 149 15.74 -21.94 6.45
C ILE A 149 16.74 -20.79 6.57
N SER A 150 17.41 -20.41 5.48
CA SER A 150 18.37 -19.29 5.45
C SER A 150 17.73 -17.96 5.86
N THR A 151 16.51 -17.69 5.37
CA THR A 151 15.75 -16.48 5.74
C THR A 151 15.47 -16.44 7.24
N TYR A 152 15.04 -17.57 7.82
CA TYR A 152 14.80 -17.67 9.26
C TYR A 152 16.09 -17.48 10.08
N GLN A 153 17.18 -18.14 9.67
CA GLN A 153 18.48 -18.03 10.34
C GLN A 153 18.97 -16.58 10.37
N THR A 154 18.84 -15.85 9.26
CA THR A 154 19.18 -14.42 9.19
C THR A 154 18.38 -13.60 10.21
N ALA A 155 17.07 -13.83 10.31
CA ALA A 155 16.21 -13.15 11.29
C ALA A 155 16.53 -13.53 12.74
N LYS A 156 16.98 -14.76 12.97
CA LYS A 156 17.42 -15.22 14.29
C LYS A 156 18.74 -14.56 14.69
N GLU A 157 19.72 -14.53 13.78
CA GLU A 157 21.03 -13.91 13.99
C GLU A 157 20.96 -12.41 14.26
N ASN A 158 20.05 -11.70 13.58
CA ASN A 158 19.85 -10.26 13.79
C ASN A 158 18.85 -9.92 14.91
N GLY A 159 18.40 -10.90 15.70
CA GLY A 159 17.50 -10.67 16.83
C GLY A 159 16.14 -10.06 16.42
N GLY A 160 15.62 -10.46 15.27
CA GLY A 160 14.31 -10.03 14.77
C GLY A 160 14.32 -8.61 14.20
N GLU A 161 15.45 -8.16 13.63
CA GLU A 161 15.47 -6.96 12.78
C GLU A 161 14.79 -7.19 11.43
N SER A 162 14.90 -8.41 10.88
CA SER A 162 14.09 -8.86 9.75
C SER A 162 12.93 -9.73 10.23
N PHE A 163 11.85 -9.81 9.43
CA PHE A 163 10.73 -10.68 9.76
C PHE A 163 11.17 -12.15 9.70
N PRO A 164 10.94 -12.96 10.75
CA PRO A 164 11.37 -14.35 10.76
C PRO A 164 10.46 -15.22 9.87
N ASP A 165 11.07 -16.15 9.15
CA ASP A 165 10.37 -17.06 8.26
C ASP A 165 9.82 -18.28 9.02
N PHE A 166 8.49 -18.42 9.06
CA PHE A 166 7.84 -19.53 9.77
C PHE A 166 8.06 -20.90 9.12
N ILE A 167 8.24 -20.96 7.79
CA ILE A 167 8.56 -22.23 7.12
C ILE A 167 9.98 -22.65 7.50
N GLY A 168 10.94 -21.72 7.47
CA GLY A 168 12.32 -21.99 7.89
C GLY A 168 12.40 -22.44 9.34
N ALA A 169 11.66 -21.76 10.23
CA ALA A 169 11.54 -22.14 11.63
C ALA A 169 10.92 -23.54 11.81
N LEU A 170 9.86 -23.88 11.06
CA LEU A 170 9.25 -25.20 11.10
C LEU A 170 10.24 -26.30 10.67
N MET A 171 11.00 -26.07 9.60
CA MET A 171 12.03 -27.02 9.13
C MET A 171 13.12 -27.27 10.17
N LEU A 172 13.38 -26.29 11.06
CA LEU A 172 14.33 -26.40 12.16
C LEU A 172 13.69 -26.71 13.52
N ASN A 173 12.38 -27.03 13.55
CA ASN A 173 11.59 -27.26 14.77
C ASN A 173 11.68 -26.13 15.82
N ASP A 174 11.70 -24.88 15.35
CA ASP A 174 11.97 -23.68 16.16
C ASP A 174 10.83 -22.64 16.05
N LEU A 175 9.59 -23.12 15.89
CA LEU A 175 8.42 -22.27 15.70
C LEU A 175 8.13 -21.34 16.88
N GLU A 176 8.36 -21.79 18.10
CA GLU A 176 8.12 -20.98 19.31
C GLU A 176 9.01 -19.72 19.31
N HIS A 177 10.31 -19.89 19.05
CA HIS A 177 11.23 -18.77 18.94
C HIS A 177 10.90 -17.85 17.75
N CYS A 178 10.44 -18.41 16.63
CA CYS A 178 9.97 -17.61 15.49
C CYS A 178 8.80 -16.68 15.87
N VAL A 179 7.85 -17.14 16.69
CA VAL A 179 6.74 -16.31 17.20
C VAL A 179 7.27 -15.14 18.04
N GLU A 180 8.26 -15.38 18.91
CA GLU A 180 8.90 -14.35 19.73
C GLU A 180 9.60 -13.29 18.87
N LEU A 181 10.42 -13.73 17.90
CA LEU A 181 11.11 -12.85 16.96
C LEU A 181 10.11 -12.03 16.13
N ALA A 182 9.00 -12.62 15.70
CA ALA A 182 7.97 -11.92 14.94
C ALA A 182 7.30 -10.82 15.77
N ALA A 183 7.12 -11.03 17.07
CA ALA A 183 6.60 -10.01 17.98
C ALA A 183 7.59 -8.84 18.15
N ILE A 184 8.88 -9.14 18.34
CA ILE A 184 9.95 -8.13 18.44
C ILE A 184 10.00 -7.27 17.16
N TYR A 185 9.99 -7.91 16.00
CA TYR A 185 9.99 -7.22 14.70
C TYR A 185 8.79 -6.28 14.55
N LYS A 186 7.58 -6.77 14.86
CA LYS A 186 6.34 -5.97 14.77
C LYS A 186 6.38 -4.75 15.68
N GLU A 187 6.90 -4.90 16.90
CA GLU A 187 6.99 -3.79 17.85
C GLU A 187 8.00 -2.73 17.40
N LYS A 188 9.20 -3.15 16.95
CA LYS A 188 10.21 -2.24 16.37
C LYS A 188 9.63 -1.44 15.20
N ASN A 189 8.93 -2.11 14.28
CA ASN A 189 8.30 -1.45 13.14
C ASN A 189 7.17 -0.52 13.54
N ARG A 190 6.36 -0.87 14.54
CA ARG A 190 5.30 0.01 15.06
C ARG A 190 5.89 1.30 15.60
N ARG A 191 6.96 1.20 16.41
CA ARG A 191 7.67 2.36 16.95
C ARG A 191 8.24 3.25 15.86
N LYS A 192 8.95 2.66 14.88
CA LYS A 192 9.52 3.40 13.74
C LYS A 192 8.44 4.15 12.96
N ARG A 193 7.30 3.50 12.68
CA ARG A 193 6.17 4.15 11.99
C ARG A 193 5.57 5.31 12.78
N LEU A 194 5.49 5.16 14.11
CA LEU A 194 4.99 6.22 14.99
C LEU A 194 5.97 7.40 15.03
N GLU A 195 7.27 7.15 15.16
CA GLU A 195 8.32 8.18 15.12
C GLU A 195 8.31 8.94 13.77
N GLU A 196 8.20 8.23 12.65
CA GLU A 196 8.06 8.83 11.32
C GLU A 196 6.76 9.63 11.18
N GLN A 197 5.66 9.15 11.76
CA GLN A 197 4.38 9.87 11.75
C GLN A 197 4.48 11.18 12.54
N VAL A 198 5.00 11.13 13.78
CA VAL A 198 5.19 12.32 14.62
C VAL A 198 6.09 13.34 13.92
N LYS A 199 7.17 12.88 13.28
CA LYS A 199 8.05 13.76 12.49
C LYS A 199 7.31 14.42 11.33
N ARG A 200 6.52 13.65 10.56
CA ARG A 200 5.72 14.18 9.44
C ARG A 200 4.68 15.19 9.91
N GLU A 201 3.98 14.90 11.00
CA GLU A 201 2.97 15.79 11.59
C GLU A 201 3.62 17.10 12.09
N ALA A 202 4.77 17.03 12.74
CA ALA A 202 5.52 18.22 13.17
C ALA A 202 6.01 19.07 11.97
N GLU A 203 6.56 18.43 10.94
CA GLU A 203 6.99 19.11 9.71
C GLU A 203 5.81 19.71 8.92
N GLU A 204 4.62 19.11 9.00
CA GLU A 204 3.40 19.61 8.39
C GLU A 204 2.82 20.79 9.19
N GLN A 205 2.82 20.71 10.52
CA GLN A 205 2.41 21.79 11.39
C GLN A 205 3.27 23.05 11.16
N VAL A 206 4.60 22.91 11.19
CA VAL A 206 5.54 24.02 10.93
C VAL A 206 5.30 24.64 9.55
N TYR A 207 5.02 23.82 8.54
CA TYR A 207 4.69 24.32 7.21
C TYR A 207 3.39 25.12 7.21
N CYS A 208 2.32 24.60 7.82
CA CYS A 208 1.02 25.26 7.85
C CYS A 208 1.09 26.58 8.62
N GLU A 209 1.73 26.60 9.78
CA GLU A 209 1.97 27.82 10.57
C GLU A 209 2.74 28.85 9.74
N ALA A 210 3.81 28.42 9.05
CA ALA A 210 4.60 29.32 8.21
C ALA A 210 3.79 29.94 7.06
N GLN A 211 2.93 29.16 6.38
CA GLN A 211 2.06 29.65 5.32
C GLN A 211 0.93 30.55 5.84
N ASN A 212 0.38 30.23 7.01
CA ASN A 212 -0.78 30.94 7.56
C ASN A 212 -0.42 32.29 8.19
N ARG A 213 0.86 32.57 8.48
CA ARG A 213 1.31 33.85 9.07
C ARG A 213 0.75 35.09 8.35
N MET A 214 0.75 35.12 7.02
CA MET A 214 0.22 36.28 6.29
C MET A 214 -1.30 36.42 6.44
N ALA A 215 -2.03 35.31 6.41
CA ALA A 215 -3.48 35.30 6.60
C ALA A 215 -3.86 35.67 8.04
N GLU A 216 -3.12 35.16 9.04
CA GLU A 216 -3.27 35.49 10.46
C GLU A 216 -3.00 36.98 10.72
N GLN A 217 -1.93 37.54 10.13
CA GLN A 217 -1.65 38.97 10.22
C GLN A 217 -2.77 39.80 9.58
N ALA A 218 -3.24 39.43 8.40
CA ALA A 218 -4.34 40.14 7.74
C ALA A 218 -5.64 40.11 8.57
N VAL A 219 -5.91 38.99 9.25
CA VAL A 219 -7.04 38.88 10.19
C VAL A 219 -6.82 39.78 11.41
N ALA A 220 -5.62 39.80 11.99
CA ALA A 220 -5.29 40.66 13.14
C ALA A 220 -5.48 42.15 12.77
N ASP A 221 -5.00 42.57 11.60
CA ASP A 221 -5.17 43.93 11.09
C ASP A 221 -6.66 44.26 10.85
N ALA A 222 -7.42 43.33 10.30
CA ALA A 222 -8.86 43.49 10.10
C ALA A 222 -9.61 43.67 11.43
N LEU A 223 -9.25 42.87 12.45
CA LEU A 223 -9.81 43.01 13.80
C LEU A 223 -9.45 44.35 14.43
N HIS A 224 -8.24 44.84 14.21
CA HIS A 224 -7.84 46.17 14.65
C HIS A 224 -8.73 47.25 14.02
N ILE A 225 -8.92 47.23 12.70
CA ILE A 225 -9.77 48.19 11.97
C ILE A 225 -11.23 48.13 12.45
N LEU A 226 -11.77 46.95 12.74
CA LEU A 226 -13.14 46.82 13.27
C LEU A 226 -13.29 47.45 14.67
N ARG A 227 -12.22 47.51 15.46
CA ARG A 227 -12.21 48.11 16.80
C ARG A 227 -11.97 49.61 16.76
N THR A 228 -11.03 50.08 15.94
CA THR A 228 -10.57 51.47 15.93
C THR A 228 -11.22 52.34 14.85
N GLY A 229 -11.90 51.73 13.88
CA GLY A 229 -12.47 52.42 12.73
C GLY A 229 -11.53 52.46 11.52
N GLY A 230 -12.05 52.90 10.39
CA GLY A 230 -11.33 52.96 9.11
C GLY A 230 -11.91 52.05 8.03
N VAL A 231 -11.13 51.79 6.98
CA VAL A 231 -11.58 51.03 5.81
C VAL A 231 -11.07 49.59 5.84
N LEU A 232 -11.98 48.64 5.96
CA LEU A 232 -11.67 47.20 5.87
C LEU A 232 -11.98 46.67 4.46
N LYS A 233 -10.95 46.17 3.78
CA LYS A 233 -11.10 45.48 2.48
C LYS A 233 -11.55 44.03 2.66
N ASN A 234 -12.46 43.57 1.81
CA ASN A 234 -12.95 42.19 1.80
C ASN A 234 -12.09 41.30 0.89
N ASN A 235 -10.78 41.32 1.10
CA ASN A 235 -9.85 40.48 0.35
C ASN A 235 -9.99 39.01 0.75
N GLU A 236 -9.51 38.11 -0.10
CA GLU A 236 -9.43 36.69 0.24
C GLU A 236 -8.29 36.42 1.22
N VAL A 237 -8.55 35.53 2.17
CA VAL A 237 -7.55 34.93 3.07
C VAL A 237 -7.58 33.42 2.88
N CYS A 238 -6.40 32.83 2.77
CA CYS A 238 -6.22 31.39 2.56
C CYS A 238 -5.51 30.79 3.78
N PHE A 239 -6.09 29.73 4.33
CA PHE A 239 -5.54 28.98 5.46
C PHE A 239 -5.25 27.55 5.06
N TYR A 240 -4.02 27.11 5.31
CA TYR A 240 -3.54 25.75 5.13
C TYR A 240 -3.89 24.92 6.36
N GLN A 241 -4.60 23.81 6.15
CA GLN A 241 -4.84 22.76 7.16
C GLN A 241 -3.83 21.62 7.04
N SER A 242 -3.28 21.45 5.84
CA SER A 242 -2.21 20.50 5.51
C SER A 242 -1.49 21.04 4.26
N ARG A 243 -0.43 20.37 3.82
CA ARG A 243 0.25 20.72 2.56
C ARG A 243 -0.64 20.60 1.33
N TYR A 244 -1.70 19.80 1.40
CA TYR A 244 -2.58 19.49 0.27
C TYR A 244 -4.03 19.95 0.49
N ASN A 245 -4.31 20.61 1.60
CA ASN A 245 -5.66 21.06 1.94
C ASN A 245 -5.62 22.50 2.43
N THR A 246 -6.29 23.36 1.68
CA THR A 246 -6.39 24.79 1.96
C THR A 246 -7.85 25.21 1.94
N ASN A 247 -8.17 26.23 2.74
CA ASN A 247 -9.47 26.88 2.74
C ASN A 247 -9.31 28.36 2.47
N THR A 248 -9.98 28.85 1.42
CA THR A 248 -10.02 30.27 1.08
C THR A 248 -11.35 30.86 1.47
N TYR A 249 -11.31 32.04 2.10
CA TYR A 249 -12.48 32.78 2.56
C TYR A 249 -12.35 34.25 2.18
N SER A 250 -13.47 34.94 1.94
CA SER A 250 -13.46 36.40 1.98
C SER A 250 -13.32 36.86 3.43
N MET A 251 -12.51 37.90 3.68
CA MET A 251 -12.19 38.38 5.03
C MET A 251 -13.44 38.57 5.91
N ILE A 252 -14.48 39.20 5.39
CA ILE A 252 -15.70 39.50 6.17
C ILE A 252 -16.46 38.21 6.53
N ASN A 253 -16.58 37.25 5.60
CA ASN A 253 -17.24 35.99 5.88
C ASN A 253 -16.43 35.11 6.85
N TYR A 254 -15.09 35.15 6.76
CA TYR A 254 -14.22 34.49 7.73
C TYR A 254 -14.47 35.02 9.15
N LEU A 255 -14.46 36.34 9.32
CA LEU A 255 -14.72 36.99 10.60
C LEU A 255 -16.14 36.73 11.12
N MET A 256 -17.17 36.77 10.26
CA MET A 256 -18.54 36.44 10.64
C MET A 256 -18.66 35.02 11.20
N ARG A 257 -17.95 34.05 10.61
CA ARG A 257 -17.90 32.68 11.13
C ARG A 257 -17.15 32.60 12.46
N GLN A 258 -15.99 33.26 12.55
CA GLN A 258 -15.17 33.29 13.76
C GLN A 258 -15.95 33.86 14.97
N PHE A 259 -16.72 34.93 14.76
CA PHE A 259 -17.53 35.59 15.80
C PHE A 259 -18.97 35.08 15.88
N LYS A 260 -19.30 33.98 15.18
CA LYS A 260 -20.62 33.31 15.19
C LYS A 260 -21.79 34.26 14.88
N VAL A 261 -21.59 35.20 13.96
CA VAL A 261 -22.65 36.07 13.46
C VAL A 261 -23.50 35.27 12.48
N ASP A 262 -24.80 35.16 12.75
CA ASP A 262 -25.72 34.47 11.85
C ASP A 262 -25.99 35.32 10.60
N VAL A 263 -25.69 34.75 9.43
CA VAL A 263 -25.76 35.42 8.14
C VAL A 263 -26.35 34.45 7.12
N PRO A 264 -27.51 34.77 6.50
CA PRO A 264 -28.11 33.91 5.49
C PRO A 264 -27.15 33.62 4.33
N LEU A 265 -27.21 32.40 3.77
CA LEU A 265 -26.34 31.97 2.67
C LEU A 265 -26.37 32.93 1.47
N ARG A 266 -27.54 33.53 1.19
CA ARG A 266 -27.69 34.54 0.13
C ARG A 266 -26.83 35.78 0.38
N THR A 267 -26.74 36.23 1.64
CA THR A 267 -25.93 37.37 2.06
C THR A 267 -24.44 37.01 2.03
N GLN A 268 -24.06 35.82 2.52
CA GLN A 268 -22.68 35.33 2.42
C GLN A 268 -22.21 35.26 0.95
N GLY A 269 -23.06 34.74 0.06
CA GLY A 269 -22.77 34.68 -1.37
C GLY A 269 -22.65 36.06 -2.03
N TRP A 270 -23.41 37.05 -1.56
CA TRP A 270 -23.27 38.44 -2.00
C TRP A 270 -21.95 39.05 -1.51
N ILE A 271 -21.59 38.84 -0.24
CA ILE A 271 -20.30 39.29 0.32
C ILE A 271 -19.13 38.73 -0.49
N ASN A 272 -19.12 37.42 -0.78
CA ASN A 272 -18.06 36.78 -1.55
C ASN A 272 -17.90 37.35 -2.97
N LYS A 273 -19.01 37.65 -3.65
CA LYS A 273 -18.98 37.98 -5.09
C LYS A 273 -18.98 39.48 -5.40
N LYS A 274 -19.38 40.32 -4.45
CA LYS A 274 -19.72 41.73 -4.73
C LYS A 274 -19.11 42.72 -3.77
N LEU A 275 -18.96 42.40 -2.48
CA LEU A 275 -18.45 43.35 -1.49
C LEU A 275 -16.94 43.55 -1.65
N ALA A 276 -16.52 44.79 -1.86
CA ALA A 276 -15.11 45.16 -2.01
C ALA A 276 -14.50 45.67 -0.70
N SER A 277 -15.20 46.55 0.02
CA SER A 277 -14.76 47.07 1.32
C SER A 277 -15.92 47.62 2.14
N ILE A 278 -15.69 47.80 3.44
CA ILE A 278 -16.58 48.51 4.37
C ILE A 278 -15.80 49.63 5.06
N THR A 279 -16.47 50.72 5.39
CA THR A 279 -15.93 51.84 6.16
C THR A 279 -16.62 51.87 7.51
N ILE A 280 -15.82 51.80 8.58
CA ILE A 280 -16.28 51.81 9.97
C ILE A 280 -16.00 53.18 10.59
N GLU A 281 -17.06 53.83 11.08
CA GLU A 281 -17.02 55.11 11.79
C GLU A 281 -17.96 55.02 13.00
N ASP A 282 -17.58 55.61 14.14
CA ASP A 282 -18.36 55.61 15.38
C ASP A 282 -18.90 54.23 15.82
N GLY A 283 -18.11 53.17 15.59
CA GLY A 283 -18.46 51.80 15.97
C GLY A 283 -19.55 51.14 15.11
N LYS A 284 -19.87 51.70 13.94
CA LYS A 284 -20.82 51.12 12.96
C LYS A 284 -20.25 51.15 11.55
N CYS A 285 -20.79 50.28 10.69
CA CYS A 285 -20.55 50.32 9.26
C CYS A 285 -21.32 51.50 8.66
N GLU A 286 -20.61 52.56 8.30
CA GLU A 286 -21.21 53.78 7.74
C GLU A 286 -21.41 53.65 6.22
N HIS A 287 -20.38 53.16 5.53
CA HIS A 287 -20.39 53.01 4.08
C HIS A 287 -19.83 51.66 3.65
N LEU A 288 -20.22 51.22 2.45
CA LEU A 288 -19.65 50.04 1.82
C LEU A 288 -19.43 50.27 0.33
N THR A 289 -18.40 49.62 -0.20
CA THR A 289 -18.05 49.64 -1.62
C THR A 289 -18.29 48.25 -2.19
N PHE A 290 -19.00 48.14 -3.31
CA PHE A 290 -19.29 46.87 -3.96
C PHE A 290 -19.28 47.00 -5.48
N MET A 291 -18.98 45.91 -6.17
CA MET A 291 -18.95 45.88 -7.64
C MET A 291 -20.37 46.03 -8.21
N SER A 292 -20.62 47.13 -8.93
CA SER A 292 -21.90 47.38 -9.60
C SER A 292 -21.89 46.80 -11.03
N ALA A 293 -22.55 45.65 -11.19
CA ALA A 293 -23.04 45.21 -12.50
C ALA A 293 -24.51 45.63 -12.65
N LYS A 294 -25.03 45.74 -13.89
CA LYS A 294 -26.45 46.04 -14.15
C LYS A 294 -27.35 45.12 -13.30
N GLY A 295 -28.19 45.70 -12.45
CA GLY A 295 -29.16 44.99 -11.60
C GLY A 295 -28.67 44.62 -10.19
N CYS A 296 -27.46 44.98 -9.78
CA CYS A 296 -26.97 44.69 -8.43
C CYS A 296 -27.43 45.75 -7.41
N ARG A 297 -28.43 45.42 -6.56
CA ARG A 297 -28.86 46.27 -5.43
C ARG A 297 -28.28 45.74 -4.12
N CYS A 298 -27.66 46.62 -3.33
CA CYS A 298 -27.29 46.30 -1.95
C CYS A 298 -28.53 46.34 -1.06
N SER A 299 -28.77 45.29 -0.28
CA SER A 299 -29.87 45.27 0.69
C SER A 299 -29.47 46.01 1.97
N GLN A 300 -30.38 46.79 2.55
CA GLN A 300 -30.18 47.42 3.85
C GLN A 300 -29.87 46.39 4.96
N LYS A 301 -30.36 45.15 4.82
CA LYS A 301 -30.12 44.06 5.79
C LYS A 301 -28.63 43.67 5.88
N VAL A 302 -27.82 43.94 4.84
CA VAL A 302 -26.37 43.66 4.88
C VAL A 302 -25.70 44.48 5.99
N PHE A 303 -26.09 45.75 6.16
CA PHE A 303 -25.57 46.61 7.23
C PHE A 303 -25.90 46.07 8.62
N GLN A 304 -27.05 45.43 8.82
CA GLN A 304 -27.41 44.82 10.11
C GLN A 304 -26.42 43.71 10.48
N HIS A 305 -26.05 42.85 9.52
CA HIS A 305 -25.07 41.78 9.75
C HIS A 305 -23.64 42.32 9.95
N LEU A 306 -23.24 43.37 9.20
CA LEU A 306 -21.95 44.03 9.37
C LEU A 306 -21.83 44.71 10.74
N ASN A 307 -22.88 45.41 11.19
CA ASN A 307 -22.93 46.02 12.51
C ASN A 307 -22.96 44.98 13.63
N ALA A 308 -23.63 43.84 13.42
CA ALA A 308 -23.58 42.72 14.36
C ALA A 308 -22.17 42.15 14.49
N LEU A 309 -21.42 42.05 13.39
CA LEU A 309 -19.99 41.67 13.42
C LEU A 309 -19.15 42.68 14.20
N ILE A 310 -19.25 43.98 13.87
CA ILE A 310 -18.48 45.03 14.55
C ILE A 310 -18.76 44.99 16.06
N GLY A 311 -20.04 44.93 16.44
CA GLY A 311 -20.44 44.84 17.84
C GLY A 311 -19.97 43.56 18.53
N ALA A 312 -19.89 42.43 17.83
CA ALA A 312 -19.33 41.19 18.38
C ALA A 312 -17.81 41.29 18.61
N VAL A 313 -17.07 41.90 17.68
CA VAL A 313 -15.61 42.09 17.79
C VAL A 313 -15.24 43.09 18.87
N GLN A 314 -16.03 44.15 19.06
CA GLN A 314 -15.78 45.16 20.10
C GLN A 314 -16.05 44.65 21.52
N LYS A 315 -16.90 43.62 21.67
CA LYS A 315 -17.21 42.99 22.96
C LYS A 315 -16.25 41.88 23.36
N ALA A 316 -15.37 41.47 22.45
CA ALA A 316 -14.43 40.36 22.60
C ALA A 316 -12.99 40.86 22.79
#